data_AF-A0A2T4JH88-F1
#
_entry.id   AF-A0A2T4JH88-F1
#
_cell.length_a   1.000
_cell.length_b   1.000
_cell.length_c   1.000
_cell.angle_alpha   90.00
_cell.angle_beta   90.00
_cell.angle_gamma   90.00
#
_symmetry.space_group_name_H-M   'P 1'
#
loop_
_entity.id
_entity.type
_entity.pdbx_description
1 polymer ?
#
loop_
_entity_poly.entity_id
_entity_poly.type
_entity_poly.pdbx_seq_one_letter_code
_entity_poly.pdbx_strand_id
1 'polypeptide(L)' 'MATNALLAATLASAAWAGADCVAPMADWQPRAMVETIAAAQGWRIGRLHVDDGCYEIDGWDSEGREVEIT' A
#
# COMPACT_ATOMS: atom_id res chain seq x y z
N MET A 1 26.41 35.54 -35.05
CA MET A 1 25.70 34.25 -34.92
C MET A 1 25.91 33.80 -33.49
N ALA A 2 24.94 34.04 -32.60
CA ALA A 2 25.06 33.68 -31.19
C ALA A 2 24.52 32.27 -30.99
N THR A 3 25.40 31.31 -30.72
CA THR A 3 25.03 29.94 -30.35
C THR A 3 24.70 29.89 -28.86
N ASN A 4 23.41 29.95 -28.54
CA ASN A 4 22.92 29.63 -27.20
C ASN A 4 23.03 28.12 -26.96
N ALA A 5 23.89 27.71 -26.03
CA ALA A 5 23.93 26.34 -25.54
C ALA A 5 22.67 26.07 -24.69
N LEU A 6 21.85 25.09 -25.10
CA LEU A 6 20.76 24.57 -24.28
C LEU A 6 21.34 23.72 -23.14
N LEU A 7 21.16 24.14 -21.89
CA LEU A 7 21.34 23.27 -20.73
C LEU A 7 20.14 22.32 -20.66
N ALA A 8 20.38 21.02 -20.86
CA ALA A 8 19.42 19.97 -20.59
C ALA A 8 19.33 19.76 -19.07
N ALA A 9 18.30 20.31 -18.43
CA ALA A 9 17.95 19.98 -17.06
C ALA A 9 17.35 18.57 -17.05
N THR A 10 18.09 17.59 -16.56
CA THR A 10 17.57 16.26 -16.27
C THR A 10 16.59 16.36 -15.11
N LEU A 11 15.30 16.23 -15.40
CA LEU A 11 14.27 16.02 -14.39
C LEU A 11 14.53 14.66 -13.75
N ALA A 12 15.17 14.65 -12.58
CA ALA A 12 15.18 13.47 -11.73
C ALA A 12 13.75 13.27 -11.23
N SER A 13 13.05 12.30 -11.80
CA SER A 13 11.76 11.85 -11.28
C SER A 13 11.98 11.37 -9.85
N ALA A 14 11.40 12.07 -8.88
CA ALA A 14 11.32 11.54 -7.52
C ALA A 14 10.47 10.26 -7.57
N ALA A 15 11.10 9.11 -7.36
CA ALA A 15 10.38 7.89 -7.08
C ALA A 15 9.71 8.08 -5.72
N TRP A 16 8.40 8.30 -5.72
CA TRP A 16 7.59 8.36 -4.51
C TRP A 16 7.33 6.91 -4.13
N ALA A 17 8.21 6.33 -3.30
CA ALA A 17 7.84 5.12 -2.56
C ALA A 17 6.62 5.51 -1.72
N GLY A 18 5.53 4.75 -1.83
CA GLY A 18 4.32 4.99 -1.05
C GLY A 18 4.70 5.18 0.41
N ALA A 19 4.08 6.11 1.12
CA ALA A 19 4.44 6.37 2.51
C ALA A 19 4.26 5.08 3.31
N ASP A 20 5.38 4.45 3.71
CA ASP A 20 5.38 3.29 4.58
C ASP A 20 4.46 3.61 5.77
N CYS A 21 3.40 2.82 5.94
CA CYS A 21 2.40 3.07 6.96
C CYS A 21 2.93 2.60 8.32
N VAL A 22 3.84 3.40 8.90
CA VAL A 22 4.49 3.05 10.15
C VAL A 22 3.61 3.48 11.33
N ALA A 23 2.79 2.56 11.83
CA ALA A 23 2.09 2.72 13.11
C ALA A 23 2.93 2.08 14.24
N PRO A 24 3.12 2.73 15.40
CA PRO A 24 3.68 2.08 16.57
C PRO A 24 2.84 0.84 16.95
N MET A 25 3.48 -0.28 17.29
CA MET A 25 2.75 -1.51 17.67
C MET A 25 1.74 -1.31 18.82
N ALA A 26 1.99 -0.32 19.70
CA ALA A 26 1.08 0.04 20.79
C ALA A 26 -0.27 0.59 20.28
N ASP A 27 -0.29 1.13 19.06
CA ASP A 27 -1.46 1.74 18.44
C ASP A 27 -2.14 0.80 17.43
N TRP A 28 -1.57 -0.40 17.22
CA TRP A 28 -2.13 -1.37 16.29
C TRP A 28 -3.49 -1.85 16.76
N GLN A 29 -4.43 -1.87 15.83
CA GLN A 29 -5.70 -2.54 16.06
C GLN A 29 -5.47 -4.05 16.19
N PRO A 30 -6.28 -4.75 17.01
CA PRO A 30 -6.21 -6.20 17.06
C PRO A 30 -6.50 -6.79 15.68
N ARG A 31 -5.82 -7.90 15.34
CA ARG A 31 -6.06 -8.63 14.08
C ARG A 31 -7.54 -8.90 13.78
N ALA A 32 -8.33 -9.22 14.81
CA ALA A 32 -9.77 -9.46 14.69
C ALA A 32 -10.56 -8.23 14.17
N MET A 33 -10.05 -7.01 14.39
CA MET A 33 -10.63 -5.79 13.81
C MET A 33 -10.46 -5.79 12.28
N VAL A 34 -9.27 -6.14 11.80
CA VAL A 34 -8.99 -6.25 10.36
C VAL A 34 -9.88 -7.33 9.72
N GLU A 35 -10.05 -8.47 10.38
CA GLU A 35 -10.96 -9.53 9.94
C GLU A 35 -12.41 -9.07 9.89
N THR A 36 -12.85 -8.26 10.86
CA THR A 36 -14.19 -7.67 10.89
C THR A 36 -14.39 -6.69 9.74
N ILE A 37 -13.40 -5.83 9.45
CA ILE A 37 -13.46 -4.89 8.33
C ILE A 37 -13.52 -5.66 7.00
N ALA A 38 -12.68 -6.67 6.82
CA ALA A 38 -12.68 -7.50 5.61
C ALA A 38 -14.05 -8.17 5.39
N ALA A 39 -14.63 -8.75 6.45
CA ALA A 39 -15.96 -9.34 6.37
C ALA A 39 -17.04 -8.32 6.01
N ALA A 40 -16.97 -7.11 6.58
CA ALA A 40 -17.90 -6.02 6.26
C ALA A 40 -17.81 -5.54 4.81
N GLN A 41 -16.62 -5.64 4.19
CA GLN A 41 -16.40 -5.34 2.77
C GLN A 41 -16.74 -6.52 1.84
N GLY A 42 -17.09 -7.68 2.40
CA GLY A 42 -17.33 -8.91 1.62
C GLY A 42 -16.06 -9.54 1.08
N TRP A 43 -14.89 -9.22 1.66
CA TRP A 43 -13.62 -9.82 1.29
C TRP A 43 -13.42 -11.16 1.96
N ARG A 44 -12.85 -12.11 1.20
CA ARG A 44 -12.43 -13.40 1.70
C ARG A 44 -10.92 -13.40 1.90
N ILE A 45 -10.50 -13.45 3.17
CA ILE A 45 -9.08 -13.48 3.54
C ILE A 45 -8.48 -14.85 3.17
N GLY A 46 -7.41 -14.83 2.37
CA GLY A 46 -6.55 -16.00 2.14
C GLY A 46 -5.36 -15.99 3.11
N ARG A 47 -4.65 -14.86 3.17
CA ARG A 47 -3.61 -14.56 4.15
C ARG A 47 -3.90 -13.19 4.74
N LEU A 48 -3.75 -13.07 6.06
CA LEU A 48 -3.61 -11.78 6.71
C LEU A 48 -2.29 -11.82 7.48
N HIS A 49 -1.39 -10.90 7.18
CA HIS A 49 -0.04 -10.86 7.73
C HIS A 49 0.38 -9.42 7.98
N VAL A 50 1.59 -9.22 8.48
CA VAL A 50 2.16 -7.91 8.67
C VAL A 50 3.33 -7.77 7.70
N ASP A 51 3.34 -6.71 6.91
CA ASP A 51 4.49 -6.30 6.09
C ASP A 51 4.77 -4.81 6.28
N ASP A 52 6.05 -4.45 6.34
CA ASP A 52 6.54 -3.07 6.57
C ASP A 52 5.81 -2.25 7.67
N GLY A 53 5.29 -2.94 8.69
CA GLY A 53 4.60 -2.33 9.84
C GLY A 53 3.09 -2.15 9.67
N CYS A 54 2.51 -2.71 8.63
CA CYS A 54 1.08 -2.68 8.32
C CYS A 54 0.47 -4.06 8.20
N TYR A 55 -0.84 -4.16 8.42
CA TYR A 55 -1.57 -5.39 8.13
C TYR A 55 -1.87 -5.49 6.64
N GLU A 56 -1.56 -6.63 6.04
CA GLU A 56 -1.86 -6.91 4.64
C GLU A 56 -2.75 -8.13 4.49
N ILE A 57 -3.78 -7.99 3.64
CA ILE A 57 -4.67 -9.08 3.24
C ILE A 57 -4.37 -9.47 1.79
N ASP A 58 -3.93 -10.71 1.60
CA ASP A 58 -4.00 -11.38 0.30
C ASP A 58 -5.28 -12.20 0.27
N GLY A 59 -6.16 -11.95 -0.70
CA GLY A 59 -7.45 -12.64 -0.73
C GLY A 59 -8.27 -12.36 -1.96
N TRP A 60 -9.58 -12.41 -1.78
CA TRP A 60 -10.55 -12.15 -2.84
C TRP A 60 -11.57 -11.12 -2.41
N ASP A 61 -11.97 -10.26 -3.32
CA ASP A 61 -13.09 -9.34 -3.10
C ASP A 61 -14.46 -10.04 -3.20
N SER A 62 -15.54 -9.26 -3.07
CA SER A 62 -16.91 -9.76 -3.14
C SER A 62 -17.33 -10.27 -4.53
N GLU A 63 -16.59 -9.90 -5.58
CA GLU A 63 -16.77 -10.41 -6.95
C GLU A 63 -15.92 -11.67 -7.21
N GLY A 64 -15.10 -12.09 -6.24
CA GLY A 64 -14.21 -13.24 -6.35
C GLY A 64 -12.90 -12.95 -7.08
N ARG A 65 -12.54 -11.67 -7.28
CA ARG A 65 -11.26 -11.27 -7.87
C ARG A 65 -10.16 -11.26 -6.82
N GLU A 66 -8.95 -11.66 -7.18
CA GLU A 66 -7.79 -11.58 -6.29
C GLU A 66 -7.43 -10.12 -5.98
N VAL A 67 -7.17 -9.83 -4.71
CA VAL A 67 -6.79 -8.50 -4.21
C VAL A 67 -5.73 -8.61 -3.13
N GLU A 68 -4.90 -7.59 -3.07
CA GLU A 68 -3.95 -7.29 -1.98
C GLU A 68 -4.40 -5.96 -1.35
N ILE A 69 -4.58 -5.94 -0.03
CA ILE A 69 -5.07 -4.77 0.71
C ILE A 69 -4.07 -4.46 1.83
N THR A 70 -3.65 -3.19 1.94
CA THR A 70 -2.81 -2.64 3.03
C THR A 70 -3.59 -1.63 3.88
#